data_AF-A0A1I0YGJ5-F1
#
_entry.id   AF-A0A1I0YGJ5-F1
#
_cell.length_a   1.000
_cell.length_b   1.000
_cell.length_c   1.000
_cell.angle_alpha   90.00
_cell.angle_beta   90.00
_cell.angle_gamma   90.00
#
_symmetry.space_group_name_H-M   'P 1'
#
loop_
_entity.id
_entity.type
_entity.pdbx_description
1 polymer ?
#
loop_
_entity_poly.entity_id
_entity_poly.type
_entity_poly.pdbx_seq_one_letter_code
_entity_poly.pdbx_strand_id
1 'polypeptide(L)'
;MGWFNKLAAKYILTPEKLAENELRDTRLALYQSERQLLEAQMRVDYYCNILTFLEAITVDGVESVAESQRPKLSSQTPVPQRRAPDLSSYRGGA
;
A
#
# COMPACT_ATOMS: atom_id res chain seq x y z
N MET A 1 6.65 -44.43 35.22
CA MET A 1 7.26 -43.63 34.14
C MET A 1 6.37 -43.42 32.90
N GLY A 2 5.33 -44.22 32.64
CA GLY A 2 4.53 -44.11 31.39
C GLY A 2 3.63 -42.86 31.24
N TRP A 3 3.44 -42.06 32.29
CA TRP A 3 2.65 -40.82 32.20
C TRP A 3 3.40 -39.70 31.47
N PHE A 4 4.72 -39.59 31.65
CA PHE A 4 5.57 -38.65 30.92
C PHE A 4 5.62 -38.96 29.42
N ASN A 5 5.67 -40.23 29.02
CA ASN A 5 5.67 -40.61 27.60
C ASN A 5 4.35 -40.26 26.89
N LYS A 6 3.21 -40.30 27.60
CA LYS A 6 1.91 -39.88 27.05
C LYS A 6 1.80 -38.38 26.89
N LEU A 7 2.38 -37.61 27.83
CA LEU A 7 2.49 -36.16 27.70
C LEU A 7 3.45 -35.80 26.56
N ALA A 8 4.64 -36.42 26.51
CA ALA A 8 5.59 -36.24 25.43
C ALA A 8 4.95 -36.54 24.07
N ALA A 9 4.31 -37.71 23.88
CA ALA A 9 3.63 -38.03 22.63
C ALA A 9 2.51 -37.05 22.23
N LYS A 10 1.86 -36.39 23.20
CA LYS A 10 0.82 -35.39 22.96
C LYS A 10 1.39 -34.00 22.59
N TYR A 11 2.59 -33.68 23.08
CA TYR A 11 3.26 -32.39 22.87
C TYR A 11 4.44 -32.45 21.89
N ILE A 12 4.86 -33.64 21.46
CA ILE A 12 5.83 -33.80 20.38
C ILE A 12 5.15 -33.26 19.12
N LEU A 13 5.75 -32.20 18.58
CA LEU A 13 5.38 -31.62 17.30
C LEU A 13 5.42 -32.74 16.26
N THR A 14 4.26 -33.26 15.88
CA THR A 14 4.19 -34.28 14.86
C THR A 14 4.72 -33.71 13.54
N PRO A 15 5.38 -34.52 12.70
CA PRO A 15 5.93 -34.04 11.43
C PRO A 15 4.86 -33.39 10.55
N GLU A 16 3.61 -33.85 10.65
CA GLU A 16 2.45 -33.22 10.00
C GLU A 16 2.18 -31.79 10.49
N LYS A 17 2.29 -31.55 11.80
CA LYS A 17 2.11 -30.21 12.39
C LYS A 17 3.27 -29.28 12.07
N LEU A 18 4.48 -29.82 11.96
CA LEU A 18 5.64 -29.08 11.48
C LEU A 18 5.45 -28.66 10.02
N ALA A 19 5.07 -29.58 9.13
CA ALA A 19 4.79 -29.28 7.74
C ALA A 19 3.63 -28.28 7.58
N GLU A 20 2.56 -28.40 8.37
CA GLU A 20 1.43 -27.45 8.36
C GLU A 20 1.89 -26.03 8.76
N ASN A 21 2.76 -25.91 9.76
CA ASN A 21 3.31 -24.63 10.19
C ASN A 21 4.24 -24.03 9.15
N GLU A 22 5.17 -24.82 8.59
CA GLU A 22 6.05 -24.35 7.50
C GLU A 22 5.26 -23.89 6.27
N LEU A 23 4.18 -24.59 5.91
CA LEU A 23 3.28 -24.16 4.84
C LEU A 23 2.57 -22.84 5.15
N ARG A 24 2.20 -22.60 6.41
CA ARG A 24 1.61 -21.31 6.83
C ARG A 24 2.64 -20.19 6.76
N ASP A 25 3.85 -20.44 7.24
CA ASP A 25 4.93 -19.45 7.28
C ASP A 25 5.38 -19.07 5.87
N THR A 26 5.56 -20.06 4.99
CA THR A 26 5.90 -19.84 3.58
C THR A 26 4.80 -19.06 2.85
N ARG A 27 3.52 -19.36 3.11
CA ARG A 27 2.40 -18.58 2.55
C ARG A 27 2.39 -17.15 3.03
N LEU A 28 2.64 -16.90 4.33
CA LEU A 28 2.74 -15.55 4.86
C LEU A 28 3.90 -14.78 4.22
N ALA A 29 5.07 -15.41 4.11
CA ALA A 29 6.25 -14.83 3.47
C ALA A 29 5.99 -14.49 2.00
N LEU A 30 5.29 -15.37 1.27
CA LEU A 30 4.88 -15.12 -0.11
C LEU A 30 3.99 -13.87 -0.21
N TYR A 31 2.94 -13.75 0.60
CA TYR A 31 2.08 -12.56 0.60
C TYR A 31 2.83 -11.27 0.96
N GLN A 32 3.80 -11.35 1.88
CA GLN A 32 4.63 -10.20 2.22
C GLN A 32 5.51 -9.79 1.03
N SER A 33 6.14 -10.75 0.36
CA SER A 33 6.97 -10.49 -0.82
C SER A 33 6.16 -9.92 -1.99
N GLU A 34 4.94 -10.41 -2.23
CA GLU A 34 4.04 -9.88 -3.26
C GLU A 34 3.67 -8.42 -2.98
N ARG A 35 3.38 -8.09 -1.72
CA ARG A 35 3.10 -6.72 -1.32
C ARG A 35 4.29 -5.80 -1.55
N GLN A 36 5.50 -6.25 -1.19
CA GLN A 36 6.73 -5.48 -1.43
C GLN A 36 6.99 -5.27 -2.92
N LEU A 37 6.71 -6.28 -3.75
CA LEU A 37 6.83 -6.18 -5.20
C LEU A 37 5.88 -5.12 -5.78
N LEU A 38 4.61 -5.13 -5.35
CA LEU A 38 3.63 -4.13 -5.78
C LEU A 38 4.03 -2.70 -5.37
N GLU A 39 4.55 -2.53 -4.16
CA GLU A 39 5.03 -1.24 -3.69
C GLU A 39 6.26 -0.77 -4.50
N ALA A 40 7.20 -1.67 -4.77
CA ALA A 40 8.38 -1.37 -5.58
C ALA A 40 7.98 -0.98 -7.00
N GLN A 41 7.03 -1.68 -7.61
CA GLN A 41 6.49 -1.35 -8.92
C GLN A 41 5.90 0.06 -8.93
N MET A 42 5.05 0.40 -7.96
CA MET A 42 4.46 1.74 -7.85
C MET A 42 5.52 2.84 -7.72
N ARG A 43 6.61 2.58 -6.97
CA ARG A 43 7.74 3.51 -6.83
C ARG A 43 8.47 3.70 -8.16
N VAL A 44 8.73 2.61 -8.90
CA VAL A 44 9.37 2.67 -10.22
C VAL A 44 8.51 3.49 -11.19
N ASP A 45 7.22 3.19 -11.27
CA ASP A 45 6.28 3.91 -12.15
C ASP A 45 6.26 5.41 -11.82
N TYR A 46 6.26 5.78 -10.53
CA TYR A 46 6.34 7.17 -10.09
C TYR A 46 7.63 7.86 -10.56
N TYR A 47 8.78 7.24 -10.37
CA TYR A 47 10.06 7.83 -10.77
C TYR A 47 10.21 7.89 -12.29
N CYS A 48 9.76 6.87 -13.02
CA CYS A 48 9.72 6.90 -14.48
C CYS A 48 8.85 8.06 -14.98
N ASN A 49 7.66 8.27 -14.40
CA ASN A 49 6.80 9.40 -14.76
C ASN A 49 7.47 10.75 -14.49
N ILE A 50 8.17 10.90 -13.36
CA ILE A 50 8.93 12.12 -13.06
C ILE A 50 10.04 12.34 -14.09
N LEU A 51 10.80 11.29 -14.43
CA LEU A 51 11.89 11.40 -15.39
C LEU A 51 11.37 11.84 -16.75
N THR A 52 10.29 11.21 -17.24
CA THR A 52 9.64 11.60 -18.49
C THR A 52 9.12 13.04 -18.44
N PHE A 53 8.55 13.47 -17.31
CA PHE A 53 8.10 14.85 -17.13
C PHE A 53 9.26 15.85 -17.18
N LEU A 54 10.37 15.56 -16.50
CA LEU A 54 11.56 16.41 -16.51
C LEU A 54 12.19 16.45 -17.90
N GLU A 55 12.26 15.31 -18.59
CA GLU A 55 12.71 15.24 -19.98
C GLU A 55 11.85 16.12 -20.89
N ALA A 56 10.52 16.04 -20.78
CA ALA A 56 9.61 16.92 -21.53
C ALA A 56 9.86 18.41 -21.23
N ILE A 57 10.10 18.77 -19.95
CA ILE A 57 10.46 20.16 -19.60
C ILE A 57 11.76 20.59 -20.28
N THR A 58 12.76 19.70 -20.35
CA THR A 58 14.04 20.04 -20.99
C THR A 58 13.92 20.24 -22.50
N VAL A 59 13.02 19.51 -23.16
CA VAL A 59 12.83 19.59 -24.63
C VAL A 59 11.87 20.71 -25.01
N ASP A 60 10.69 20.77 -24.39
CA ASP A 60 9.57 21.62 -24.80
C ASP A 60 9.45 22.91 -23.97
N GLY A 61 10.18 22.99 -22.86
CA GLY A 61 10.09 24.09 -21.90
C GLY A 61 8.90 23.96 -20.94
N VAL A 62 9.03 24.62 -19.79
CA VAL A 62 8.08 24.52 -18.66
C VAL A 62 6.65 24.90 -19.05
N GLU A 63 6.48 25.97 -19.84
CA GLU A 63 5.17 26.52 -20.19
C GLU A 63 4.35 25.54 -21.07
N SER A 64 5.00 24.90 -22.03
CA SER A 64 4.38 23.95 -22.96
C SER A 64 3.87 22.71 -22.23
N VAL A 65 4.69 22.16 -21.32
CA VAL A 65 4.33 20.98 -20.52
C VAL A 65 3.25 21.31 -19.50
N ALA A 66 3.29 22.50 -18.89
CA ALA A 66 2.27 22.95 -17.94
C ALA A 66 0.88 23.11 -18.59
N GLU A 67 0.82 23.68 -19.80
CA GLU A 67 -0.45 23.82 -20.54
C GLU A 67 -0.96 22.45 -21.03
N SER A 68 -0.06 21.55 -21.42
CA SER A 68 -0.42 20.18 -21.84
C SER A 68 -0.96 19.30 -20.70
N GLN A 69 -0.46 19.50 -19.47
CA GLN A 69 -0.96 18.81 -18.27
C GLN A 69 -2.21 19.42 -17.68
N ARG A 70 -2.61 20.61 -18.14
CA ARG A 70 -3.81 21.27 -17.67
C ARG A 70 -5.00 20.37 -18.06
N PRO A 71 -5.73 19.78 -17.08
CA PRO A 71 -6.88 18.96 -17.42
C PRO A 71 -7.83 19.86 -18.21
N LYS A 72 -8.19 19.44 -19.43
CA LYS A 72 -9.21 20.11 -20.22
C LYS A 72 -10.47 20.16 -19.35
N LEU A 73 -10.72 21.31 -18.73
CA LEU A 73 -11.95 21.63 -18.03
C LEU A 73 -13.07 21.76 -19.09
N SER A 74 -13.37 20.67 -19.79
CA SER A 74 -14.65 20.51 -20.47
C SER A 74 -15.58 19.81 -19.49
N SER A 75 -16.47 20.60 -18.89
CA SER A 75 -17.75 20.23 -18.27
C SER A 75 -17.72 19.25 -17.08
N GLN A 76 -17.84 19.84 -15.87
CA GLN A 76 -18.66 19.39 -14.74
C GLN A 76 -18.70 17.89 -14.41
N THR A 77 -18.01 17.50 -13.34
CA THR A 77 -18.50 16.44 -12.44
C THR A 77 -18.39 16.98 -11.02
N PRO A 78 -19.49 17.10 -10.24
CA PRO A 78 -19.42 17.64 -8.89
C PRO A 78 -18.73 16.63 -7.98
N VAL A 79 -17.53 16.97 -7.51
CA VAL A 79 -16.85 16.25 -6.42
C VAL A 79 -17.68 16.44 -5.14
N PRO A 80 -18.07 15.38 -4.41
CA PRO A 80 -18.75 15.53 -3.14
C PRO A 80 -17.79 16.19 -2.14
N GLN A 81 -18.12 17.42 -1.73
CA GLN A 81 -17.41 18.15 -0.70
C GLN A 81 -17.41 17.32 0.59
N ARG A 82 -16.24 16.79 0.98
CA ARG A 82 -15.99 16.34 2.35
C ARG A 82 -16.20 17.56 3.26
N ARG A 83 -17.36 17.65 3.91
CA ARG A 83 -17.56 18.59 5.02
C ARG A 83 -16.62 18.15 6.15
N ALA A 84 -15.49 18.83 6.29
CA ALA A 84 -14.79 18.82 7.56
C ALA A 84 -15.70 19.47 8.62
N PRO A 85 -15.80 18.92 9.84
CA PRO A 85 -16.58 19.55 10.89
C PRO A 85 -15.93 20.88 11.28
N ASP A 86 -16.71 21.94 11.25
CA ASP A 86 -16.26 23.30 11.54
C ASP A 86 -15.95 23.46 13.03
N LEU A 87 -14.69 23.75 13.35
CA LEU A 87 -14.19 23.99 14.70
C LEU A 87 -14.70 25.32 15.30
N SER A 88 -15.44 26.13 14.53
CA SER A 88 -16.03 27.40 14.98
C SER A 88 -17.15 27.22 16.03
N SER A 89 -17.74 26.03 16.16
CA SER A 89 -18.85 25.76 17.09
C SER A 89 -18.45 25.63 18.57
N TYR A 90 -17.15 25.59 18.88
CA TYR A 90 -16.66 25.46 20.27
C TYR A 90 -16.26 26.80 20.93
N ARG A 91 -16.40 27.93 20.23
CA ARG A 91 -16.14 29.27 20.79
C ARG A 91 -17.45 29.91 21.25
N GLY A 92 -17.98 29.45 22.39
CA GLY A 92 -19.15 30.04 23.03
C GLY A 92 -19.33 29.50 24.44
N GLY A 93 -18.75 30.18 25.42
CA GLY A 93 -18.84 29.82 26.83
C GLY A 93 -18.01 30.77 27.68
N ALA A 94 -18.47 32.01 27.80
CA ALA A 94 -18.08 32.96 28.83
C ALA A 94 -19.36 33.53 29.44
#